data_AF-A0AAV5UIC8-F1
#
_entry.id   AF-A0AAV5UIC8-F1
#
_cell.length_a   1.000
_cell.length_b   1.000
_cell.length_c   1.000
_cell.angle_alpha   90.00
_cell.angle_beta   90.00
_cell.angle_gamma   90.00
#
_symmetry.space_group_name_H-M   'P 1'
#
loop_
_entity.id
_entity.type
_entity.pdbx_description
1 polymer ?
#
loop_
_entity_poly.entity_id
_entity_poly.type
_entity_poly.pdbx_seq_one_letter_code
_entity_poly.pdbx_strand_id
1 'polypeptide(L)'
;QSRTCLICKAQITQLHLGIDACRACAVFYRRARRSKRVSQCKSKTGKCVEDSRVLECRRCRFDLMQGIFERANLDPYILISIDKSEPESSSGLNAESPKSVSSHEPASTHPHIPMISIRYSLILLCANSDPSSSSTPLLDRIRCGYNVMTRIRRTTELCMRPVDQFVHPNAIDDNTFPIIPGTHGSIFRTKQILISSLFDFASISFPEFENLTSNEKWHFVSGCNDLFNVIESNFRAQKIFPDDDRIFLSYTTTLSTDSIDVFLSDHTEKTNIEEATTAIRKGLETHARCEKQAMRRVSPTDEEFLVLLALSFWNTESPSGDEHLSLIASTSRAAIMKDLHSYYSNIGVSDYATRIGQLFCLMVASEKVTMSILEDLELLRLMDINQQPRF
;
A
#
# COMPACT_ATOMS: atom_id res chain seq x y z
N GLN A 1 23.06 18.85 39.08
CA GLN A 1 22.98 17.49 39.67
C GLN A 1 23.74 16.53 38.78
N SER A 2 24.65 15.72 39.33
CA SER A 2 25.35 14.68 38.57
C SER A 2 24.39 13.54 38.26
N ARG A 3 24.04 13.36 36.98
CA ARG A 3 23.21 12.24 36.53
C ARG A 3 24.09 11.07 36.12
N THR A 4 23.63 9.85 36.34
CA THR A 4 24.34 8.63 35.94
C THR A 4 23.45 7.76 35.07
N CYS A 5 24.05 7.12 34.08
CA CYS A 5 23.37 6.21 33.17
C CYS A 5 22.75 5.03 33.94
N LEU A 6 21.45 4.82 33.80
CA LEU A 6 20.72 3.74 34.48
C LEU A 6 21.25 2.34 34.12
N ILE A 7 21.87 2.20 32.94
CA ILE A 7 22.38 0.95 32.40
C ILE A 7 23.80 0.67 32.90
N CYS A 8 24.73 1.61 32.68
CA CYS A 8 26.17 1.36 32.90
C CYS A 8 26.79 2.23 33.99
N LYS A 9 25.99 3.05 34.67
CA LYS A 9 26.37 3.94 35.77
C LYS A 9 27.41 5.03 35.44
N ALA A 10 27.80 5.16 34.17
CA ALA A 10 28.66 6.26 33.71
C ALA A 10 27.98 7.62 33.94
N GLN A 11 28.75 8.66 34.23
CA GLN A 11 28.21 10.02 34.36
C GLN A 11 27.67 10.49 33.00
N ILE A 12 26.53 11.19 33.03
CA ILE A 12 25.86 11.72 31.84
C ILE A 12 25.47 13.18 32.04
N THR A 13 25.58 13.96 30.98
CA THR A 13 25.17 15.37 30.90
C THR A 13 23.89 15.55 30.10
N GLN A 14 23.53 14.58 29.27
CA GLN A 14 22.38 14.58 28.37
C GLN A 14 21.59 13.29 28.50
N LEU A 15 20.29 13.36 28.18
CA LEU A 15 19.37 12.24 28.16
C LEU A 15 19.32 11.64 26.75
N HIS A 16 19.18 10.32 26.65
CA HIS A 16 18.99 9.65 25.37
C HIS A 16 17.87 8.61 25.47
N LEU A 17 17.10 8.45 24.38
CA LEU A 17 15.93 7.58 24.34
C LEU A 17 14.87 7.92 25.42
N GLY A 18 14.76 9.19 25.82
CA GLY A 18 13.79 9.62 26.85
C GLY A 18 14.08 9.11 28.27
N ILE A 19 15.27 8.55 28.53
CA ILE A 19 15.70 8.07 29.86
C ILE A 19 17.12 8.55 30.18
N ASP A 20 17.52 8.42 31.45
CA ASP A 20 18.91 8.61 31.91
C ASP A 20 19.82 7.49 31.34
N ALA A 21 20.15 7.57 30.05
CA ALA A 21 21.04 6.65 29.35
C ALA A 21 22.17 7.40 28.65
N CYS A 22 23.41 6.89 28.75
CA CYS A 22 24.52 7.46 28.00
C CYS A 22 24.41 7.14 26.50
N ARG A 23 25.07 7.96 25.66
CA ARG A 23 25.10 7.80 24.20
C ARG A 23 25.46 6.37 23.76
N ALA A 24 26.45 5.76 24.42
CA ALA A 24 26.89 4.40 24.09
C ALA A 24 25.81 3.34 24.37
N CYS A 25 25.04 3.48 25.46
CA CYS A 25 23.93 2.57 25.75
C CYS A 25 22.76 2.79 24.79
N ALA A 26 22.44 4.04 24.45
CA ALA A 26 21.40 4.36 23.47
C ALA A 26 21.71 3.77 22.10
N VAL A 27 22.93 3.96 21.59
CA VAL A 27 23.38 3.39 20.31
C VAL A 27 23.35 1.86 20.34
N PHE A 28 23.81 1.24 21.44
CA PHE A 28 23.75 -0.21 21.61
C PHE A 28 22.31 -0.72 21.46
N TYR A 29 21.35 -0.13 22.18
CA TYR A 29 19.96 -0.58 22.17
C TYR A 29 19.30 -0.44 20.79
N ARG A 30 19.53 0.68 20.10
CA ARG A 30 19.05 0.88 18.72
C ARG A 30 19.55 -0.22 17.78
N ARG A 31 20.83 -0.60 17.89
CA ARG A 31 21.44 -1.66 17.07
C ARG A 31 20.93 -3.05 17.45
N ALA A 32 20.83 -3.33 18.74
CA ALA A 32 20.39 -4.62 19.25
C ALA A 32 18.94 -4.90 18.87
N ARG A 33 18.04 -3.90 18.95
CA ARG A 33 16.62 -4.06 18.60
C ARG A 33 16.37 -4.31 17.11
N ARG A 34 17.23 -3.76 16.24
CA ARG A 34 17.16 -3.99 14.78
C ARG A 34 17.80 -5.30 14.34
N SER A 35 18.51 -5.98 15.23
CA SER A 35 19.18 -7.23 14.88
C SER A 35 18.18 -8.38 14.83
N LYS A 36 18.18 -9.14 13.72
CA LYS A 36 17.42 -10.41 13.60
C LYS A 36 18.00 -11.54 14.46
N ARG A 37 19.18 -11.35 15.05
CA ARG A 37 19.89 -12.39 15.83
C ARG A 37 19.67 -12.15 17.32
N VAL A 38 19.01 -13.10 17.99
CA VAL A 38 18.86 -13.09 19.46
C VAL A 38 20.20 -13.46 20.09
N SER A 39 20.85 -12.50 20.76
CA SER A 39 22.09 -12.78 21.50
C SER A 39 21.80 -13.70 22.69
N GLN A 40 22.62 -14.74 22.90
CA GLN A 40 22.54 -15.59 24.08
C GLN A 40 23.39 -15.03 25.24
N CYS A 41 22.98 -15.29 26.47
CA CYS A 41 23.76 -14.94 27.65
C CYS A 41 24.98 -15.86 27.78
N LYS A 42 26.19 -15.28 27.73
CA LYS A 42 27.44 -16.07 27.76
C LYS A 42 27.65 -16.86 29.06
N SER A 43 27.19 -16.35 30.20
CA SER A 43 27.26 -17.07 31.48
C SER A 43 26.13 -18.09 31.66
N LYS A 44 25.11 -18.09 30.78
CA LYS A 44 23.87 -18.86 30.90
C LYS A 44 23.07 -18.65 32.20
N THR A 45 23.50 -17.74 33.08
CA THR A 45 22.85 -17.46 34.36
C THR A 45 21.75 -16.41 34.25
N GLY A 46 21.78 -15.55 33.22
CA GLY A 46 20.86 -14.41 33.09
C GLY A 46 21.11 -13.26 34.08
N LYS A 47 22.01 -13.45 35.06
CA LYS A 47 22.25 -12.53 36.18
C LYS A 47 23.44 -11.59 36.01
N CYS A 48 23.93 -11.38 34.78
CA CYS A 48 25.10 -10.51 34.53
C CYS A 48 24.92 -9.05 34.96
N VAL A 49 23.68 -8.61 35.21
CA VAL A 49 23.39 -7.27 35.76
C VAL A 49 23.75 -7.19 37.25
N GLU A 50 23.42 -8.22 38.03
CA GLU A 50 23.69 -8.30 39.48
C GLU A 50 25.21 -8.41 39.74
N ASP A 51 25.93 -9.10 38.86
CA ASP A 51 27.39 -9.23 38.92
C ASP A 51 28.16 -7.98 38.43
N SER A 52 27.48 -6.86 38.16
CA SER A 52 28.08 -5.64 37.56
C SER A 52 28.76 -5.85 36.18
N ARG A 53 28.46 -6.95 35.49
CA ARG A 53 29.00 -7.32 34.16
C ARG A 53 28.03 -7.03 33.02
N VAL A 54 27.13 -6.06 33.20
CA VAL A 54 26.07 -5.75 32.24
C VAL A 54 26.61 -5.34 30.87
N LEU A 55 27.77 -4.70 30.79
CA LEU A 55 28.38 -4.30 29.52
C LEU A 55 28.98 -5.47 28.73
N GLU A 56 29.32 -6.57 29.40
CA GLU A 56 29.99 -7.73 28.81
C GLU A 56 28.98 -8.71 28.17
N CYS A 57 27.71 -8.64 28.58
CA CYS A 57 26.65 -9.52 28.10
C CYS A 57 25.58 -8.76 27.31
N ARG A 58 25.64 -8.86 25.98
CA ARG A 58 24.69 -8.20 25.06
C ARG A 58 23.22 -8.55 25.37
N ARG A 59 22.94 -9.81 25.74
CA ARG A 59 21.58 -10.24 26.07
C ARG A 59 21.05 -9.57 27.32
N CYS A 60 21.76 -9.73 28.45
CA CYS A 60 21.34 -9.14 29.73
C CYS A 60 21.30 -7.60 29.68
N ARG A 61 22.19 -6.97 28.89
CA ARG A 61 22.14 -5.52 28.65
C ARG A 61 20.87 -5.11 27.91
N PHE A 62 20.50 -5.85 26.88
CA PHE A 62 19.29 -5.59 26.11
C PHE A 62 18.04 -5.78 26.96
N ASP A 63 17.96 -6.90 27.68
CA ASP A 63 16.82 -7.24 28.54
C ASP A 63 16.64 -6.21 29.68
N LEU A 64 17.74 -5.75 30.29
CA LEU A 64 17.68 -4.67 31.29
C LEU A 64 17.08 -3.39 30.70
N MET A 65 17.52 -2.99 29.51
CA MET A 65 17.02 -1.79 28.84
C MET A 65 15.55 -1.95 28.45
N GLN A 66 15.15 -3.12 27.95
CA GLN A 66 13.78 -3.44 27.60
C GLN A 66 12.85 -3.30 28.82
N GLY A 67 13.24 -3.88 29.97
CA GLY A 67 12.47 -3.77 31.20
C GLY A 67 12.39 -2.34 31.76
N ILE A 68 13.39 -1.47 31.49
CA ILE A 68 13.30 -0.05 31.86
C ILE A 68 12.23 0.67 31.02
N PHE A 69 12.19 0.42 29.70
CA PHE A 69 11.19 1.04 28.82
C PHE A 69 9.77 0.58 29.15
N GLU A 70 9.58 -0.71 29.41
CA GLU A 70 8.29 -1.28 29.81
C GLU A 70 7.77 -0.64 31.11
N ARG A 71 8.61 -0.53 32.15
CA ARG A 71 8.22 0.11 33.42
C ARG A 71 7.94 1.60 33.29
N ALA A 72 8.61 2.27 32.36
CA ALA A 72 8.38 3.69 32.10
C ALA A 72 7.14 3.94 31.20
N ASN A 73 6.47 2.87 30.75
CA ASN A 73 5.38 2.92 29.76
C ASN A 73 5.76 3.75 28.51
N LEU A 74 7.02 3.70 28.14
CA LEU A 74 7.58 4.44 27.01
C LEU A 74 7.61 3.52 25.80
N ASP A 75 6.99 3.94 24.69
CA ASP A 75 7.18 3.26 23.41
C ASP A 75 8.60 3.58 22.88
N PRO A 76 9.53 2.60 22.91
CA PRO A 76 10.89 2.87 22.52
C PRO A 76 11.00 3.10 21.00
N TYR A 77 9.97 2.85 20.18
CA TYR A 77 9.95 3.16 18.75
C TYR A 77 9.80 4.66 18.48
N ILE A 78 8.93 5.33 19.23
CA ILE A 78 8.71 6.77 19.13
C ILE A 78 9.96 7.54 19.60
N LEU A 79 10.56 7.12 20.71
CA LEU A 79 11.71 7.83 21.31
C LEU A 79 13.01 7.71 20.51
N ILE A 80 13.22 6.61 19.78
CA ILE A 80 14.36 6.46 18.86
C ILE A 80 14.24 7.41 17.66
N SER A 81 13.02 7.86 17.33
CA SER A 81 12.72 8.73 16.19
C SER A 81 12.92 10.21 16.53
N ILE A 82 12.67 10.60 17.79
CA ILE A 82 12.84 11.98 18.30
C ILE A 82 14.32 12.34 18.51
N ASP A 83 15.15 11.38 18.92
CA ASP A 83 16.57 11.57 19.27
C ASP A 83 17.52 11.69 18.04
N LYS A 84 16.99 12.01 16.84
CA LYS A 84 17.76 12.22 15.60
C LYS A 84 18.10 13.69 15.33
N SER A 85 17.56 14.63 16.11
CA SER A 85 17.83 16.06 16.00
C SER A 85 18.76 16.52 17.13
N GLU A 86 20.05 16.15 17.09
CA GLU A 86 21.08 16.94 17.77
C GLU A 86 22.09 17.44 16.72
N PRO A 87 22.41 18.75 16.70
CA PRO A 87 23.33 19.33 15.74
C PRO A 87 24.79 19.12 16.18
N GLU A 88 25.63 18.62 15.27
CA GLU A 88 27.08 18.66 15.43
C GLU A 88 27.61 20.09 15.19
N SER A 89 28.51 20.52 16.07
CA SER A 89 29.06 21.86 16.22
C SER A 89 30.25 22.18 15.29
N SER A 90 30.24 23.39 14.70
CA SER A 90 31.37 24.32 14.38
C SER A 90 30.87 25.35 13.36
N SER A 91 31.13 26.66 13.32
CA SER A 91 31.99 27.61 14.04
C SER A 91 31.75 29.02 13.44
N GLY A 92 31.75 30.09 14.26
CA GLY A 92 32.14 31.45 13.83
C GLY A 92 31.07 32.53 13.57
N LEU A 93 30.90 33.43 14.56
CA LEU A 93 30.83 34.92 14.53
C LEU A 93 30.15 35.60 13.30
N ASN A 94 29.16 36.50 13.41
CA ASN A 94 29.06 37.69 14.25
C ASN A 94 27.60 38.22 14.35
N ALA A 95 27.40 39.06 15.36
CA ALA A 95 26.16 39.71 15.76
C ALA A 95 25.59 40.72 14.74
N GLU A 96 24.25 40.80 14.66
CA GLU A 96 23.47 42.01 14.99
C GLU A 96 21.96 41.72 14.84
N SER A 97 21.19 42.03 15.89
CA SER A 97 19.74 42.29 15.82
C SER A 97 19.57 43.79 15.54
N PRO A 98 18.48 44.30 14.89
CA PRO A 98 17.15 44.16 15.50
C PRO A 98 15.89 44.34 14.59
N LYS A 99 14.73 44.16 15.26
CA LYS A 99 13.38 44.75 15.04
C LYS A 99 12.37 44.06 14.09
N SER A 100 11.45 43.38 14.77
CA SER A 100 9.97 43.49 14.66
C SER A 100 9.39 44.31 13.51
N VAL A 101 8.67 43.64 12.61
CA VAL A 101 7.51 44.21 11.92
C VAL A 101 6.39 43.17 11.93
N SER A 102 5.29 43.59 12.53
CA SER A 102 3.97 42.96 12.45
C SER A 102 3.42 43.14 11.05
N SER A 103 2.92 42.06 10.44
CA SER A 103 1.93 42.14 9.38
C SER A 103 1.04 40.91 9.44
N HIS A 104 -0.23 41.19 9.70
CA HIS A 104 -1.36 40.28 9.54
C HIS A 104 -1.35 39.58 8.18
N GLU A 105 -1.60 38.28 8.17
CA GLU A 105 -2.20 37.60 7.03
C GLU A 105 -3.37 36.69 7.49
N PRO A 106 -4.41 36.56 6.64
CA PRO A 106 -5.70 36.02 7.03
C PRO A 106 -5.69 34.50 7.10
N ALA A 107 -6.60 33.96 7.91
CA ALA A 107 -6.85 32.54 8.06
C ALA A 107 -7.18 31.88 6.71
N SER A 108 -6.23 31.09 6.17
CA SER A 108 -6.53 30.06 5.18
C SER A 108 -7.04 28.83 5.93
N THR A 109 -8.35 28.61 5.85
CA THR A 109 -8.98 27.33 6.18
C THR A 109 -8.57 26.30 5.13
N HIS A 110 -7.40 25.69 5.30
CA HIS A 110 -7.11 24.43 4.64
C HIS A 110 -7.87 23.30 5.37
N PRO A 111 -8.65 22.47 4.67
CA PRO A 111 -9.27 21.31 5.30
C PRO A 111 -8.17 20.40 5.84
N HIS A 112 -8.23 20.10 7.13
CA HIS A 112 -7.36 19.11 7.77
C HIS A 112 -7.53 17.76 7.07
N ILE A 113 -6.55 17.37 6.25
CA ILE A 113 -6.46 16.01 5.71
C ILE A 113 -5.94 15.12 6.85
N PRO A 114 -6.72 14.17 7.38
CA PRO A 114 -6.23 13.27 8.41
C PRO A 114 -5.10 12.40 7.86
N MET A 115 -3.95 12.39 8.52
CA MET A 115 -2.92 11.38 8.25
C MET A 115 -3.45 10.01 8.68
N ILE A 116 -3.92 9.22 7.72
CA ILE A 116 -4.29 7.83 7.97
C ILE A 116 -3.00 7.01 7.89
N SER A 117 -2.56 6.48 9.04
CA SER A 117 -1.48 5.49 9.10
C SER A 117 -2.00 4.18 8.53
N ILE A 118 -1.64 3.89 7.28
CA ILE A 118 -2.03 2.66 6.59
C ILE A 118 -1.16 1.51 7.12
N ARG A 119 -1.50 0.98 8.30
CA ARG A 119 -0.88 -0.25 8.79
C ARG A 119 -1.41 -1.46 8.02
N TYR A 120 -1.00 -1.63 6.76
CA TYR A 120 -1.09 -2.93 6.10
C TYR A 120 0.18 -3.73 6.30
N SER A 121 0.00 -4.82 7.06
CA SER A 121 0.88 -5.97 7.11
C SER A 121 0.72 -6.83 5.85
N LEU A 122 1.00 -6.28 4.66
CA LEU A 122 1.11 -7.08 3.42
C LEU A 122 2.57 -7.34 3.02
N ILE A 123 3.50 -7.18 3.96
CA ILE A 123 4.86 -7.71 3.80
C ILE A 123 4.86 -9.16 4.31
N LEU A 124 4.25 -10.06 3.54
CA LEU A 124 4.82 -11.39 3.43
C LEU A 124 5.93 -11.26 2.39
N LEU A 125 7.18 -11.39 2.84
CA LEU A 125 8.26 -11.83 1.95
C LEU A 125 7.70 -13.02 1.17
N CYS A 126 7.90 -13.08 -0.15
CA CYS A 126 7.74 -14.35 -0.86
C CYS A 126 8.71 -15.30 -0.14
N ALA A 127 8.19 -16.05 0.83
CA ALA A 127 8.93 -17.09 1.46
C ALA A 127 9.26 -18.03 0.31
N ASN A 128 10.52 -18.39 0.20
CA ASN A 128 10.91 -19.57 -0.55
C ASN A 128 10.26 -20.78 0.16
N SER A 129 8.95 -20.92 0.07
CA SER A 129 8.32 -22.21 0.17
C SER A 129 8.74 -22.93 -1.09
N ASP A 130 9.59 -23.94 -0.93
CA ASP A 130 9.89 -24.87 -2.01
C ASP A 130 8.55 -25.25 -2.67
N PRO A 131 8.37 -25.02 -3.99
CA PRO A 131 7.11 -25.23 -4.69
C PRO A 131 6.54 -26.66 -4.55
N SER A 132 7.33 -27.60 -4.03
CA SER A 132 7.01 -29.03 -3.97
C SER A 132 6.01 -29.43 -2.89
N SER A 133 5.60 -28.55 -1.97
CA SER A 133 4.70 -28.93 -0.85
C SER A 133 3.40 -28.13 -0.71
N SER A 134 3.22 -27.06 -1.50
CA SER A 134 1.98 -26.27 -1.42
C SER A 134 0.82 -27.02 -2.07
N SER A 135 -0.32 -27.05 -1.37
CA SER A 135 -1.59 -27.52 -1.90
C SER A 135 -2.27 -26.53 -2.87
N THR A 136 -1.77 -25.29 -2.93
CA THR A 136 -2.31 -24.20 -3.75
C THR A 136 -1.17 -23.40 -4.41
N PRO A 137 -0.34 -24.05 -5.24
CA PRO A 137 0.88 -23.45 -5.79
C PRO A 137 0.61 -22.28 -6.74
N LEU A 138 -0.50 -22.27 -7.49
CA LEU A 138 -0.87 -21.17 -8.37
C LEU A 138 -1.35 -19.96 -7.55
N LEU A 139 -2.15 -20.19 -6.50
CA LEU A 139 -2.57 -19.11 -5.60
C LEU A 139 -1.37 -18.45 -4.91
N ASP A 140 -0.35 -19.22 -4.54
CA ASP A 140 0.89 -18.68 -3.97
C ASP A 140 1.64 -17.79 -4.97
N ARG A 141 1.69 -18.18 -6.25
CA ARG A 141 2.27 -17.37 -7.32
C ARG A 141 1.47 -16.09 -7.56
N ILE A 142 0.14 -16.18 -7.62
CA ILE A 142 -0.76 -15.02 -7.74
C ILE A 142 -0.51 -14.03 -6.59
N ARG A 143 -0.40 -14.54 -5.36
CA ARG A 143 -0.09 -13.71 -4.17
C ARG A 143 1.27 -13.02 -4.32
N CYS A 144 2.31 -13.74 -4.74
CA CYS A 144 3.63 -13.15 -4.94
C CYS A 144 3.62 -12.11 -6.07
N GLY A 145 2.97 -12.40 -7.21
CA GLY A 145 2.80 -11.47 -8.32
C GLY A 145 2.08 -10.20 -7.91
N TYR A 146 0.95 -10.33 -7.19
CA TYR A 146 0.19 -9.18 -6.69
C TYR A 146 1.01 -8.32 -5.74
N ASN A 147 1.76 -8.94 -4.83
CA ASN A 147 2.66 -8.23 -3.91
C ASN A 147 3.78 -7.46 -4.63
N VAL A 148 4.35 -8.02 -5.70
CA VAL A 148 5.36 -7.35 -6.51
C VAL A 148 4.74 -6.17 -7.25
N MET A 149 3.63 -6.39 -7.95
CA MET A 149 2.90 -5.35 -8.70
C MET A 149 2.53 -4.16 -7.80
N THR A 150 1.94 -4.42 -6.63
CA THR A 150 1.55 -3.35 -5.68
C THR A 150 2.74 -2.58 -5.14
N ARG A 151 3.89 -3.22 -4.91
CA ARG A 151 5.13 -2.53 -4.51
C ARG A 151 5.69 -1.63 -5.60
N ILE A 152 5.67 -2.10 -6.85
CA ILE A 152 6.08 -1.32 -8.03
C ILE A 152 5.19 -0.09 -8.14
N ARG A 153 3.87 -0.31 -8.21
CA ARG A 153 2.88 0.77 -8.33
C ARG A 153 3.02 1.79 -7.20
N ARG A 154 3.03 1.34 -5.94
CA ARG A 154 3.22 2.20 -4.77
C ARG A 154 4.47 3.08 -4.89
N THR A 155 5.61 2.46 -5.13
CA THR A 155 6.89 3.18 -5.09
C THR A 155 6.98 4.17 -6.26
N THR A 156 6.60 3.74 -7.45
CA THR A 156 6.62 4.57 -8.65
C THR A 156 5.64 5.74 -8.53
N GLU A 157 4.40 5.50 -8.11
CA GLU A 157 3.41 6.57 -7.92
C GLU A 157 3.84 7.60 -6.87
N LEU A 158 4.40 7.17 -5.73
CA LEU A 158 4.88 8.09 -4.70
C LEU A 158 6.08 8.93 -5.16
N CYS A 159 6.98 8.34 -5.95
CA CYS A 159 8.12 9.06 -6.55
C CYS A 159 7.70 10.02 -7.68
N MET A 160 6.53 9.82 -8.29
CA MET A 160 5.97 10.69 -9.32
C MET A 160 5.24 11.91 -8.74
N ARG A 161 5.04 11.96 -7.42
CA ARG A 161 4.40 13.12 -6.77
C ARG A 161 5.28 14.37 -6.89
N PRO A 162 4.68 15.57 -6.99
CA PRO A 162 5.47 16.79 -6.98
C PRO A 162 6.18 16.99 -5.63
N VAL A 163 7.20 17.84 -5.61
CA VAL A 163 8.14 17.99 -4.49
C VAL A 163 7.45 18.43 -3.19
N ASP A 164 6.39 19.23 -3.29
CA ASP A 164 5.56 19.68 -2.17
C ASP A 164 4.77 18.54 -1.50
N GLN A 165 4.60 17.41 -2.20
CA GLN A 165 3.95 16.19 -1.71
C GLN A 165 4.95 15.04 -1.51
N PHE A 166 6.23 15.38 -1.31
CA PHE A 166 7.30 14.41 -1.11
C PHE A 166 7.01 13.45 0.05
N VAL A 167 7.26 12.16 -0.21
CA VAL A 167 7.15 11.11 0.81
C VAL A 167 8.53 10.54 1.08
N HIS A 168 8.97 10.66 2.34
CA HIS A 168 10.28 10.14 2.75
C HIS A 168 10.35 8.60 2.56
N PRO A 169 11.46 8.03 2.05
CA PRO A 169 11.58 6.58 1.78
C PRO A 169 11.19 5.66 2.95
N ASN A 170 11.55 6.01 4.19
CA ASN A 170 11.11 5.25 5.37
C ASN A 170 9.59 5.20 5.53
N ALA A 171 8.86 6.28 5.19
CA ALA A 171 7.41 6.28 5.26
C ALA A 171 6.79 5.40 4.15
N ILE A 172 7.47 5.27 3.00
CA ILE A 172 7.10 4.32 1.94
C ILE A 172 7.28 2.88 2.42
N ASP A 173 8.43 2.58 3.05
CA ASP A 173 8.75 1.24 3.57
C ASP A 173 7.79 0.83 4.71
N ASP A 174 7.54 1.76 5.64
CA ASP A 174 6.67 1.57 6.80
C ASP A 174 5.16 1.65 6.45
N ASN A 175 4.80 1.90 5.18
CA ASN A 175 3.42 2.15 4.74
C ASN A 175 2.70 3.30 5.48
N THR A 176 3.43 4.33 5.91
CA THR A 176 2.89 5.47 6.67
C THR A 176 2.70 6.73 5.82
N PHE A 177 2.52 6.56 4.51
CA PHE A 177 2.35 7.64 3.55
C PHE A 177 0.88 8.06 3.39
N PRO A 178 0.60 9.33 3.06
CA PRO A 178 -0.77 9.78 2.83
C PRO A 178 -1.30 9.27 1.48
N ILE A 179 -2.51 8.71 1.49
CA ILE A 179 -3.36 8.62 0.30
C ILE A 179 -3.98 10.00 0.08
N ILE A 180 -3.84 10.54 -1.13
CA ILE A 180 -4.28 11.89 -1.47
C ILE A 180 -5.38 11.83 -2.54
N PRO A 181 -6.20 12.88 -2.70
CA PRO A 181 -7.03 13.03 -3.88
C PRO A 181 -6.17 13.00 -5.15
N GLY A 182 -6.61 12.23 -6.16
CA GLY A 182 -5.98 12.24 -7.48
C GLY A 182 -6.49 13.39 -8.34
N THR A 183 -5.72 13.74 -9.37
CA THR A 183 -6.14 14.68 -10.42
C THR A 183 -6.42 13.94 -11.72
N HIS A 184 -7.19 14.52 -12.62
CA HIS A 184 -7.51 13.90 -13.91
C HIS A 184 -6.25 13.69 -14.76
N GLY A 185 -5.33 14.67 -14.78
CA GLY A 185 -4.03 14.55 -15.43
C GLY A 185 -3.15 13.43 -14.87
N SER A 186 -3.36 13.03 -13.61
CA SER A 186 -2.61 11.91 -13.01
C SER A 186 -3.04 10.53 -13.53
N ILE A 187 -4.30 10.39 -14.00
CA ILE A 187 -4.88 9.10 -14.42
C ILE A 187 -4.04 8.43 -15.50
N PHE A 188 -3.66 9.14 -16.56
CA PHE A 188 -2.86 8.55 -17.66
C PHE A 188 -1.57 7.91 -17.14
N ARG A 189 -0.84 8.63 -16.28
CA ARG A 189 0.43 8.16 -15.71
C ARG A 189 0.20 6.97 -14.80
N THR A 190 -0.79 7.01 -13.92
CA THR A 190 -1.07 5.90 -13.01
C THR A 190 -1.60 4.67 -13.74
N LYS A 191 -2.38 4.86 -14.81
CA LYS A 191 -2.84 3.78 -15.70
C LYS A 191 -1.66 3.16 -16.46
N GLN A 192 -0.71 3.96 -16.94
CA GLN A 192 0.53 3.46 -17.53
C GLN A 192 1.32 2.57 -16.55
N ILE A 193 1.46 3.02 -15.30
CA ILE A 193 2.15 2.26 -14.24
C ILE A 193 1.40 0.96 -13.95
N LEU A 194 0.06 0.99 -13.82
CA LEU A 194 -0.77 -0.19 -13.66
C LEU A 194 -0.52 -1.20 -14.80
N ILE A 195 -0.72 -0.77 -16.05
CA ILE A 195 -0.56 -1.63 -17.25
C ILE A 195 0.84 -2.24 -17.30
N SER A 196 1.89 -1.46 -17.08
CA SER A 196 3.26 -1.99 -17.06
C SER A 196 3.46 -3.03 -15.95
N SER A 197 2.95 -2.76 -14.75
CA SER A 197 3.06 -3.70 -13.63
C SER A 197 2.18 -4.96 -13.76
N LEU A 198 1.13 -4.92 -14.60
CA LEU A 198 0.30 -6.09 -14.91
C LEU A 198 1.07 -7.14 -15.73
N PHE A 199 2.04 -6.72 -16.54
CA PHE A 199 2.97 -7.67 -17.18
C PHE A 199 3.78 -8.43 -16.13
N ASP A 200 4.37 -7.74 -15.15
CA ASP A 200 5.11 -8.37 -14.06
C ASP A 200 4.22 -9.30 -13.24
N PHE A 201 2.99 -8.86 -12.92
CA PHE A 201 1.99 -9.70 -12.25
C PHE A 201 1.73 -10.99 -13.01
N ALA A 202 1.45 -10.90 -14.31
CA ALA A 202 1.10 -12.04 -15.14
C ALA A 202 2.27 -13.01 -15.30
N SER A 203 3.47 -12.51 -15.57
CA SER A 203 4.72 -13.27 -15.66
C SER A 203 5.02 -14.06 -14.38
N ILE A 204 4.83 -13.44 -13.20
CA ILE A 204 5.05 -14.11 -11.92
C ILE A 204 3.93 -15.10 -11.61
N SER A 205 2.69 -14.77 -11.94
CA SER A 205 1.53 -15.58 -11.57
C SER A 205 1.38 -16.81 -12.46
N PHE A 206 1.52 -16.65 -13.78
CA PHE A 206 1.14 -17.62 -14.80
C PHE A 206 2.34 -17.99 -15.69
N PRO A 207 3.00 -19.14 -15.47
CA PRO A 207 4.12 -19.59 -16.30
C PRO A 207 3.83 -19.62 -17.80
N GLU A 208 2.59 -19.97 -18.18
CA GLU A 208 2.12 -20.02 -19.56
C GLU A 208 2.13 -18.64 -20.23
N PHE A 209 1.98 -17.55 -19.47
CA PHE A 209 2.01 -16.19 -20.00
C PHE A 209 3.37 -15.88 -20.64
N GLU A 210 4.47 -16.44 -20.13
CA GLU A 210 5.80 -16.19 -20.70
C GLU A 210 5.96 -16.69 -22.13
N ASN A 211 5.21 -17.73 -22.51
CA ASN A 211 5.27 -18.34 -23.82
C ASN A 211 4.46 -17.59 -24.88
N LEU A 212 3.66 -16.60 -24.47
CA LEU A 212 2.89 -15.76 -25.38
C LEU A 212 3.79 -14.75 -26.11
N THR A 213 3.42 -14.44 -27.35
CA THR A 213 4.01 -13.33 -28.11
C THR A 213 3.65 -11.98 -27.48
N SER A 214 4.40 -10.93 -27.83
CA SER A 214 4.15 -9.58 -27.31
C SER A 214 2.73 -9.07 -27.58
N ASN A 215 2.15 -9.41 -28.74
CA ASN A 215 0.78 -9.00 -29.10
C ASN A 215 -0.27 -9.75 -28.27
N GLU A 216 -0.07 -11.03 -28.02
CA GLU A 216 -0.97 -11.84 -27.19
C GLU A 216 -0.89 -11.43 -25.71
N LYS A 217 0.33 -11.15 -25.21
CA LYS A 217 0.53 -10.57 -23.86
C LYS A 217 -0.21 -9.24 -23.75
N TRP A 218 -0.06 -8.37 -24.75
CA TRP A 218 -0.76 -7.09 -24.81
C TRP A 218 -2.28 -7.26 -24.83
N HIS A 219 -2.81 -8.20 -25.60
CA HIS A 219 -4.25 -8.49 -25.67
C HIS A 219 -4.85 -8.75 -24.28
N PHE A 220 -4.25 -9.65 -23.50
CA PHE A 220 -4.73 -9.92 -22.14
C PHE A 220 -4.57 -8.73 -21.19
N VAL A 221 -3.39 -8.11 -21.18
CA VAL A 221 -3.11 -6.99 -20.26
C VAL A 221 -4.00 -5.79 -20.56
N SER A 222 -4.12 -5.38 -21.82
CA SER A 222 -4.97 -4.25 -22.21
C SER A 222 -6.45 -4.55 -21.99
N GLY A 223 -6.91 -5.78 -22.25
CA GLY A 223 -8.31 -6.17 -22.05
C GLY A 223 -8.76 -6.22 -20.59
N CYS A 224 -7.89 -6.61 -19.66
CA CYS A 224 -8.27 -6.80 -18.26
C CYS A 224 -8.10 -5.57 -17.36
N ASN A 225 -7.27 -4.59 -17.76
CA ASN A 225 -6.73 -3.57 -16.86
C ASN A 225 -7.82 -2.77 -16.09
N ASP A 226 -8.92 -2.43 -16.75
CA ASP A 226 -9.97 -1.59 -16.17
C ASP A 226 -10.80 -2.37 -15.14
N LEU A 227 -11.23 -3.59 -15.47
CA LEU A 227 -11.93 -4.47 -14.52
C LEU A 227 -11.05 -4.83 -13.32
N PHE A 228 -9.78 -5.14 -13.58
CA PHE A 228 -8.79 -5.40 -12.54
C PHE A 228 -8.69 -4.23 -11.56
N ASN A 229 -8.58 -3.00 -12.09
CA ASN A 229 -8.50 -1.78 -11.28
C ASN A 229 -9.80 -1.54 -10.48
N VAL A 230 -10.97 -1.78 -11.06
CA VAL A 230 -12.26 -1.64 -10.36
C VAL A 230 -12.37 -2.61 -9.20
N ILE A 231 -12.06 -3.90 -9.40
CA ILE A 231 -12.10 -4.91 -8.33
C ILE A 231 -11.12 -4.55 -7.21
N GLU A 232 -9.88 -4.21 -7.56
CA GLU A 232 -8.85 -3.81 -6.59
C GLU A 232 -9.24 -2.54 -5.82
N SER A 233 -9.68 -1.51 -6.54
CA SER A 233 -10.06 -0.23 -5.98
C SER A 233 -11.15 -0.39 -4.92
N ASN A 234 -12.21 -1.11 -5.25
CA ASN A 234 -13.33 -1.34 -4.35
C ASN A 234 -12.95 -2.20 -3.14
N PHE A 235 -12.11 -3.22 -3.33
CA PHE A 235 -11.67 -4.07 -2.23
C PHE A 235 -10.86 -3.27 -1.21
N ARG A 236 -9.91 -2.47 -1.70
CA ARG A 236 -9.06 -1.61 -0.87
C ARG A 236 -9.87 -0.50 -0.22
N ALA A 237 -10.77 0.16 -0.96
CA ALA A 237 -11.62 1.21 -0.44
C ALA A 237 -12.51 0.69 0.69
N GLN A 238 -13.12 -0.49 0.55
CA GLN A 238 -13.95 -1.07 1.60
C GLN A 238 -13.16 -1.39 2.88
N LYS A 239 -11.88 -1.75 2.78
CA LYS A 239 -11.03 -2.03 3.95
C LYS A 239 -10.46 -0.77 4.60
N ILE A 240 -10.09 0.24 3.81
CA ILE A 240 -9.41 1.46 4.28
C ILE A 240 -10.42 2.53 4.71
N PHE A 241 -11.51 2.62 3.97
CA PHE A 241 -12.54 3.65 4.09
C PHE A 241 -13.91 2.97 4.25
N PRO A 242 -14.12 2.15 5.29
CA PRO A 242 -15.33 1.37 5.43
C PRO A 242 -16.59 2.25 5.44
N ASP A 243 -16.52 3.47 5.95
CA ASP A 243 -17.67 4.37 6.10
C ASP A 243 -17.72 5.52 5.08
N ASP A 244 -16.80 5.56 4.11
CA ASP A 244 -16.65 6.68 3.15
C ASP A 244 -16.63 6.17 1.70
N ASP A 245 -17.54 6.65 0.85
CA ASP A 245 -17.78 6.14 -0.51
C ASP A 245 -16.70 6.54 -1.54
N ARG A 246 -15.53 7.00 -1.09
CA ARG A 246 -14.38 7.21 -1.97
C ARG A 246 -13.89 5.91 -2.60
N ILE A 247 -13.39 6.03 -3.83
CA ILE A 247 -12.74 4.98 -4.59
C ILE A 247 -11.26 5.28 -4.76
N PHE A 248 -10.45 4.28 -5.06
CA PHE A 248 -9.09 4.48 -5.53
C PHE A 248 -9.07 4.74 -7.04
N LEU A 249 -8.41 5.82 -7.45
CA LEU A 249 -8.05 6.06 -8.86
C LEU A 249 -6.76 5.32 -9.23
N SER A 250 -5.85 5.19 -8.26
CA SER A 250 -4.56 4.51 -8.39
C SER A 250 -4.17 3.80 -7.09
N TYR A 251 -2.94 3.28 -7.00
CA TYR A 251 -2.50 2.67 -5.75
C TYR A 251 -2.42 3.69 -4.59
N THR A 252 -2.14 4.96 -4.88
CA THR A 252 -1.85 5.98 -3.87
C THR A 252 -2.78 7.19 -3.90
N THR A 253 -3.78 7.19 -4.79
CA THR A 253 -4.72 8.30 -4.96
C THR A 253 -6.19 7.86 -4.96
N THR A 254 -7.07 8.76 -4.52
CA THR A 254 -8.52 8.50 -4.40
C THR A 254 -9.38 9.55 -5.09
N LEU A 255 -10.64 9.22 -5.33
CA LEU A 255 -11.69 10.14 -5.76
C LEU A 255 -12.94 9.97 -4.88
N SER A 256 -13.54 11.08 -4.50
CA SER A 256 -14.79 11.19 -3.74
C SER A 256 -15.62 12.34 -4.27
N THR A 257 -16.90 12.42 -3.90
CA THR A 257 -17.77 13.56 -4.26
C THR A 257 -17.23 14.89 -3.77
N ASP A 258 -16.48 14.86 -2.67
CA ASP A 258 -15.90 16.04 -2.02
C ASP A 258 -14.58 16.47 -2.65
N SER A 259 -14.00 15.64 -3.51
CA SER A 259 -12.69 15.87 -4.14
C SER A 259 -12.77 16.00 -5.66
N ILE A 260 -13.96 16.21 -6.23
CA ILE A 260 -14.14 16.41 -7.69
C ILE A 260 -13.48 17.70 -8.16
N ASP A 261 -13.54 18.77 -7.37
CA ASP A 261 -12.88 20.04 -7.70
C ASP A 261 -11.36 19.88 -7.76
N VAL A 262 -10.79 19.09 -6.85
CA VAL A 262 -9.37 18.73 -6.87
C VAL A 262 -9.06 17.85 -8.09
N PHE A 263 -9.95 16.91 -8.40
CA PHE A 263 -9.82 16.04 -9.54
C PHE A 263 -9.71 16.81 -10.86
N LEU A 264 -10.50 17.87 -11.03
CA LEU A 264 -10.48 18.70 -12.23
C LEU A 264 -9.51 19.90 -12.18
N SER A 265 -8.73 20.04 -11.10
CA SER A 265 -7.89 21.23 -10.86
C SER A 265 -6.75 21.42 -11.85
N ASP A 266 -6.34 20.36 -12.56
CA ASP A 266 -5.27 20.40 -13.56
C ASP A 266 -5.76 20.59 -15.00
N HIS A 267 -7.06 20.85 -15.20
CA HIS A 267 -7.60 21.28 -16.49
C HIS A 267 -7.35 22.77 -16.74
N THR A 268 -6.66 23.07 -17.83
CA THR A 268 -6.33 24.44 -18.25
C THR A 268 -7.51 25.17 -18.91
N GLU A 269 -8.40 24.44 -19.58
CA GLU A 269 -9.58 24.98 -20.23
C GLU A 269 -10.82 24.76 -19.36
N LYS A 270 -11.58 25.83 -19.10
CA LYS A 270 -12.76 25.78 -18.22
C LYS A 270 -14.07 25.49 -18.95
N THR A 271 -14.02 25.21 -20.25
CA THR A 271 -15.18 24.88 -21.05
C THR A 271 -15.79 23.57 -20.53
N ASN A 272 -17.11 23.53 -20.33
CA ASN A 272 -17.86 22.35 -19.87
C ASN A 272 -17.51 21.79 -18.47
N ILE A 273 -16.63 22.44 -17.68
CA ILE A 273 -16.23 21.93 -16.35
C ILE A 273 -17.44 21.73 -15.41
N GLU A 274 -18.42 22.63 -15.41
CA GLU A 274 -19.60 22.51 -14.54
C GLU A 274 -20.46 21.28 -14.90
N GLU A 275 -20.68 21.07 -16.21
CA GLU A 275 -21.45 19.93 -16.71
C GLU A 275 -20.71 18.62 -16.42
N ALA A 276 -19.40 18.60 -16.61
CA ALA A 276 -18.57 17.45 -16.30
C ALA A 276 -18.45 17.15 -14.82
N THR A 277 -18.35 18.18 -13.97
CA THR A 277 -18.42 18.04 -12.52
C THR A 277 -19.73 17.36 -12.12
N THR A 278 -20.84 17.77 -12.74
CA THR A 278 -22.16 17.17 -12.50
C THR A 278 -22.22 15.73 -12.98
N ALA A 279 -21.68 15.43 -14.17
CA ALA A 279 -21.62 14.08 -14.73
C ALA A 279 -20.77 13.13 -13.85
N ILE A 280 -19.55 13.54 -13.50
CA ILE A 280 -18.64 12.78 -12.63
C ILE A 280 -19.27 12.53 -11.27
N ARG A 281 -19.89 13.55 -10.66
CA ARG A 281 -20.56 13.40 -9.36
C ARG A 281 -21.65 12.33 -9.42
N LYS A 282 -22.52 12.42 -10.43
CA LYS A 282 -23.62 11.46 -10.62
C LYS A 282 -23.10 10.04 -10.88
N GLY A 283 -22.07 9.90 -11.72
CA GLY A 283 -21.40 8.62 -11.98
C GLY A 283 -20.83 8.03 -10.70
N LEU A 284 -20.08 8.82 -9.93
CA LEU A 284 -19.46 8.39 -8.69
C LEU A 284 -20.48 7.98 -7.61
N GLU A 285 -21.52 8.77 -7.37
CA GLU A 285 -22.60 8.46 -6.41
C GLU A 285 -23.36 7.18 -6.77
N THR A 286 -23.46 6.88 -8.07
CA THR A 286 -24.12 5.67 -8.56
C THR A 286 -23.19 4.48 -8.44
N HIS A 287 -21.99 4.57 -9.00
CA HIS A 287 -21.03 3.47 -9.13
C HIS A 287 -20.41 3.09 -7.79
N ALA A 288 -19.87 4.07 -7.04
CA ALA A 288 -19.17 3.79 -5.79
C ALA A 288 -20.10 3.15 -4.75
N ARG A 289 -21.33 3.65 -4.64
CA ARG A 289 -22.33 3.10 -3.72
C ARG A 289 -22.74 1.68 -4.08
N CYS A 290 -22.99 1.40 -5.37
CA CYS A 290 -23.40 0.06 -5.81
C CYS A 290 -22.29 -0.97 -5.58
N GLU A 291 -21.06 -0.68 -6.01
CA GLU A 291 -19.92 -1.58 -5.83
C GLU A 291 -19.60 -1.78 -4.36
N LYS A 292 -19.58 -0.71 -3.57
CA LYS A 292 -19.27 -0.82 -2.14
C LYS A 292 -20.31 -1.64 -1.41
N GLN A 293 -21.59 -1.50 -1.78
CA GLN A 293 -22.64 -2.36 -1.23
C GLN A 293 -22.46 -3.82 -1.65
N ALA A 294 -22.09 -4.10 -2.91
CA ALA A 294 -21.80 -5.45 -3.38
C ALA A 294 -20.59 -6.05 -2.65
N MET A 295 -19.49 -5.31 -2.53
CA MET A 295 -18.26 -5.69 -1.82
C MET A 295 -18.53 -5.95 -0.33
N ARG A 296 -19.37 -5.14 0.33
CA ARG A 296 -19.80 -5.38 1.73
C ARG A 296 -20.64 -6.64 1.89
N ARG A 297 -21.58 -6.87 0.96
CA ARG A 297 -22.48 -8.04 1.02
C ARG A 297 -21.72 -9.34 0.82
N VAL A 298 -20.80 -9.37 -0.15
CA VAL A 298 -20.00 -10.57 -0.44
C VAL A 298 -18.84 -10.70 0.54
N SER A 299 -18.22 -9.59 0.94
CA SER A 299 -17.09 -9.53 1.86
C SER A 299 -16.02 -10.58 1.54
N PRO A 300 -15.39 -10.53 0.35
CA PRO A 300 -14.38 -11.51 -0.03
C PRO A 300 -13.19 -11.50 0.94
N THR A 301 -12.63 -12.68 1.20
CA THR A 301 -11.34 -12.82 1.90
C THR A 301 -10.20 -12.33 1.03
N ASP A 302 -8.99 -12.17 1.59
CA ASP A 302 -7.81 -11.83 0.81
C ASP A 302 -7.50 -12.87 -0.28
N GLU A 303 -7.74 -14.15 -0.02
CA GLU A 303 -7.50 -15.22 -0.99
C GLU A 303 -8.55 -15.25 -2.10
N GLU A 304 -9.83 -15.05 -1.74
CA GLU A 304 -10.90 -14.93 -2.73
C GLU A 304 -10.72 -13.68 -3.61
N PHE A 305 -10.24 -12.58 -3.03
CA PHE A 305 -9.90 -11.36 -3.77
C PHE A 305 -8.79 -11.60 -4.79
N LEU A 306 -7.71 -12.29 -4.41
CA LEU A 306 -6.64 -12.65 -5.35
C LEU A 306 -7.15 -13.53 -6.49
N VAL A 307 -8.07 -14.44 -6.20
CA VAL A 307 -8.74 -15.25 -7.22
C VAL A 307 -9.59 -14.40 -8.16
N LEU A 308 -10.35 -13.43 -7.65
CA LEU A 308 -11.12 -12.50 -8.49
C LEU A 308 -10.22 -11.71 -9.44
N LEU A 309 -9.08 -11.20 -8.95
CA LEU A 309 -8.09 -10.52 -9.79
C LEU A 309 -7.52 -11.45 -10.87
N ALA A 310 -7.13 -12.66 -10.50
CA ALA A 310 -6.58 -13.63 -11.45
C ALA A 310 -7.61 -14.07 -12.51
N LEU A 311 -8.86 -14.25 -12.12
CA LEU A 311 -9.95 -14.56 -13.06
C LEU A 311 -10.24 -13.37 -13.98
N SER A 312 -10.24 -12.14 -13.45
CA SER A 312 -10.43 -10.92 -14.24
C SER A 312 -9.34 -10.75 -15.31
N PHE A 313 -8.11 -11.17 -15.01
CA PHE A 313 -7.00 -11.15 -15.96
C PHE A 313 -7.27 -12.06 -17.17
N TRP A 314 -7.76 -13.27 -16.91
CA TRP A 314 -8.12 -14.24 -17.95
C TRP A 314 -9.55 -14.08 -18.45
N ASN A 315 -10.21 -12.94 -18.23
CA ASN A 315 -11.60 -12.72 -18.64
C ASN A 315 -11.73 -12.08 -20.02
N THR A 316 -10.62 -11.64 -20.63
CA THR A 316 -10.62 -11.02 -21.95
C THR A 316 -11.12 -11.99 -23.01
N GLU A 317 -12.10 -11.57 -23.81
CA GLU A 317 -12.59 -12.34 -24.96
C GLU A 317 -11.47 -12.54 -25.98
N SER A 318 -11.34 -13.76 -26.51
CA SER A 318 -10.38 -14.05 -27.58
C SER A 318 -10.83 -13.33 -28.86
N PRO A 319 -9.90 -12.79 -29.67
CA PRO A 319 -10.25 -12.30 -31.00
C PRO A 319 -10.95 -13.39 -31.80
N SER A 320 -11.98 -13.01 -32.55
CA SER A 320 -12.82 -13.94 -33.32
C SER A 320 -11.97 -14.92 -34.14
N GLY A 321 -12.04 -16.22 -33.82
CA GLY A 321 -11.34 -17.29 -34.53
C GLY A 321 -10.00 -17.72 -33.95
N ASP A 322 -9.50 -17.09 -32.88
CA ASP A 322 -8.29 -17.55 -32.19
C ASP A 322 -8.63 -18.58 -31.09
N GLU A 323 -8.63 -19.86 -31.48
CA GLU A 323 -8.84 -20.99 -30.57
C GLU A 323 -7.70 -21.15 -29.56
N HIS A 324 -6.49 -20.69 -29.90
CA HIS A 324 -5.30 -20.86 -29.05
C HIS A 324 -5.41 -20.01 -27.77
N LEU A 325 -5.70 -18.72 -27.91
CA LEU A 325 -5.84 -17.82 -26.75
C LEU A 325 -7.04 -18.17 -25.88
N SER A 326 -8.14 -18.62 -26.51
CA SER A 326 -9.33 -19.12 -25.79
C SER A 326 -8.99 -20.37 -24.96
N LEU A 327 -8.19 -21.28 -25.51
CA LEU A 327 -7.72 -22.47 -24.80
C LEU A 327 -6.80 -22.12 -23.63
N ILE A 328 -5.85 -21.20 -23.81
CA ILE A 328 -4.97 -20.75 -22.72
C ILE A 328 -5.78 -20.12 -21.60
N ALA A 329 -6.68 -19.18 -21.92
CA ALA A 329 -7.48 -18.49 -20.91
C ALA A 329 -8.40 -19.47 -20.15
N SER A 330 -9.07 -20.39 -20.85
CA SER A 330 -9.93 -21.40 -20.22
C SER A 330 -9.16 -22.38 -19.34
N THR A 331 -7.98 -22.82 -19.78
CA THR A 331 -7.08 -23.69 -18.99
C THR A 331 -6.59 -22.97 -17.74
N SER A 332 -6.21 -21.69 -17.86
CA SER A 332 -5.76 -20.87 -16.74
C SER A 332 -6.87 -20.67 -15.71
N ARG A 333 -8.10 -20.34 -16.16
CA ARG A 333 -9.28 -20.22 -15.27
C ARG A 333 -9.57 -21.54 -14.54
N ALA A 334 -9.50 -22.68 -15.23
CA ALA A 334 -9.69 -23.99 -14.62
C ALA A 334 -8.64 -24.30 -13.55
N ALA A 335 -7.37 -23.93 -13.80
CA ALA A 335 -6.29 -24.08 -12.82
C ALA A 335 -6.51 -23.20 -11.58
N ILE A 336 -6.92 -21.94 -11.76
CA ILE A 336 -7.27 -21.03 -10.65
C ILE A 336 -8.40 -21.61 -9.80
N MET A 337 -9.47 -22.11 -10.43
CA MET A 337 -10.61 -22.70 -9.72
C MET A 337 -10.22 -23.98 -8.96
N LYS A 338 -9.30 -24.78 -9.51
CA LYS A 338 -8.77 -25.97 -8.83
C LYS A 338 -8.01 -25.61 -7.56
N ASP A 339 -7.17 -24.57 -7.60
CA ASP A 339 -6.47 -24.09 -6.42
C ASP A 339 -7.44 -23.49 -5.39
N LEU A 340 -8.47 -22.77 -5.82
CA LEU A 340 -9.52 -22.29 -4.93
C LEU A 340 -10.27 -23.46 -4.26
N HIS A 341 -10.56 -24.53 -4.98
CA HIS A 341 -11.14 -25.75 -4.40
C HIS A 341 -10.23 -26.37 -3.32
N SER A 342 -8.93 -26.51 -3.61
CA SER A 342 -7.95 -27.01 -2.65
C SER A 342 -7.87 -26.10 -1.42
N TYR A 343 -7.90 -24.78 -1.60
CA TYR A 343 -7.94 -23.80 -0.51
C TYR A 343 -9.15 -24.03 0.41
N TYR A 344 -10.37 -24.10 -0.14
CA TYR A 344 -11.56 -24.36 0.66
C TYR A 344 -11.52 -25.70 1.38
N SER A 345 -11.05 -26.75 0.70
CA SER A 345 -10.92 -28.08 1.28
C SER A 345 -9.98 -28.08 2.48
N ASN A 346 -8.87 -27.35 2.41
CA ASN A 346 -7.89 -27.24 3.49
C ASN A 346 -8.41 -26.49 4.72
N ILE A 347 -9.26 -25.48 4.52
CA ILE A 347 -9.90 -24.76 5.62
C ILE A 347 -11.20 -25.43 6.11
N GLY A 348 -11.49 -26.64 5.63
CA GLY A 348 -12.62 -27.45 6.08
C GLY A 348 -13.98 -27.04 5.49
N VAL A 349 -14.00 -26.27 4.40
CA VAL A 349 -15.23 -25.87 3.70
C VAL A 349 -15.50 -26.87 2.57
N SER A 350 -16.48 -27.75 2.78
CA SER A 350 -16.81 -28.83 1.83
C SER A 350 -17.82 -28.43 0.75
N ASP A 351 -18.77 -27.54 1.06
CA ASP A 351 -19.75 -27.01 0.10
C ASP A 351 -19.55 -25.50 -0.04
N TYR A 352 -18.70 -25.13 -0.99
CA TYR A 352 -18.36 -23.74 -1.32
C TYR A 352 -19.00 -23.28 -2.64
N ALA A 353 -19.92 -24.05 -3.21
CA ALA A 353 -20.54 -23.74 -4.51
C ALA A 353 -21.34 -22.43 -4.44
N THR A 354 -22.14 -22.25 -3.38
CA THR A 354 -22.85 -20.98 -3.13
C THR A 354 -21.88 -19.82 -2.96
N ARG A 355 -20.73 -20.05 -2.31
CA ARG A 355 -19.71 -19.01 -2.11
C ARG A 355 -19.08 -18.58 -3.44
N ILE A 356 -18.74 -19.52 -4.32
CA ILE A 356 -18.28 -19.21 -5.67
C ILE A 356 -19.33 -18.44 -6.45
N GLY A 357 -20.60 -18.84 -6.36
CA GLY A 357 -21.71 -18.11 -7.00
C GLY A 357 -21.74 -16.64 -6.57
N GLN A 358 -21.56 -16.35 -5.28
CA GLN A 358 -21.48 -14.98 -4.76
C GLN A 358 -20.27 -14.22 -5.31
N LEU A 359 -19.10 -14.86 -5.42
CA LEU A 359 -17.90 -14.24 -5.99
C LEU A 359 -18.08 -13.90 -7.46
N PHE A 360 -18.71 -14.78 -8.26
CA PHE A 360 -19.01 -14.47 -9.66
C PHE A 360 -20.07 -13.37 -9.79
N CYS A 361 -21.10 -13.34 -8.95
CA CYS A 361 -22.04 -12.22 -8.93
C CYS A 361 -21.34 -10.88 -8.62
N LEU A 362 -20.33 -10.87 -7.73
CA LEU A 362 -19.52 -9.69 -7.47
C LEU A 362 -18.71 -9.28 -8.72
N MET A 363 -18.07 -10.23 -9.39
CA MET A 363 -17.29 -9.96 -10.60
C MET A 363 -18.15 -9.35 -11.71
N VAL A 364 -19.36 -9.89 -11.95
CA VAL A 364 -20.32 -9.34 -12.92
C VAL A 364 -20.81 -7.94 -12.52
N ALA A 365 -20.99 -7.67 -11.23
CA ALA A 365 -21.31 -6.32 -10.77
C ALA A 365 -20.17 -5.34 -11.11
N SER A 366 -18.92 -5.74 -10.82
CA SER A 366 -17.73 -4.94 -11.13
C SER A 366 -17.53 -4.74 -12.64
N GLU A 367 -17.85 -5.73 -13.49
CA GLU A 367 -17.87 -5.57 -14.96
C GLU A 367 -18.86 -4.50 -15.40
N LYS A 368 -20.09 -4.55 -14.88
CA LYS A 368 -21.12 -3.56 -15.20
C LYS A 368 -20.65 -2.14 -14.83
N VAL A 369 -20.03 -1.98 -13.68
CA VAL A 369 -19.52 -0.67 -13.25
C VAL A 369 -18.30 -0.25 -14.06
N THR A 370 -17.44 -1.18 -14.47
CA THR A 370 -16.36 -0.90 -15.41
C THR A 370 -16.90 -0.33 -16.72
N MET A 371 -17.95 -0.94 -17.28
CA MET A 371 -18.59 -0.44 -18.51
C MET A 371 -19.15 0.97 -18.33
N SER A 372 -19.85 1.25 -17.23
CA SER A 372 -20.38 2.60 -16.97
C SER A 372 -19.29 3.65 -16.74
N ILE A 373 -18.16 3.28 -16.11
CA ILE A 373 -17.00 4.17 -15.99
C ILE A 373 -16.41 4.48 -17.38
N LEU A 374 -16.33 3.49 -18.27
CA LEU A 374 -15.83 3.71 -19.64
C LEU A 374 -16.77 4.63 -20.45
N GLU A 375 -18.09 4.50 -20.27
CA GLU A 375 -19.09 5.42 -20.84
C GLU A 375 -18.91 6.85 -20.30
N ASP A 376 -18.73 7.01 -18.99
CA ASP A 376 -18.47 8.31 -18.35
C ASP A 376 -17.17 8.96 -18.88
N LEU A 377 -16.10 8.17 -19.03
CA LEU A 377 -14.82 8.66 -19.57
C LEU A 377 -14.94 9.08 -21.05
N GLU A 378 -15.80 8.44 -21.83
CA GLU A 378 -16.09 8.84 -23.20
C GLU A 378 -16.96 10.09 -23.26
N LEU A 379 -17.93 10.24 -22.34
CA LEU A 379 -18.69 11.48 -22.20
C LEU A 379 -17.74 12.65 -21.90
N LEU A 380 -16.82 12.50 -20.95
CA LEU A 380 -15.80 13.51 -20.64
C LEU A 380 -14.91 13.83 -21.85
N ARG A 381 -14.63 12.85 -22.72
CA ARG A 381 -13.88 13.08 -23.96
C ARG A 381 -14.69 13.93 -24.95
N LEU A 382 -15.99 13.67 -25.10
CA LEU A 382 -16.88 14.45 -25.96
C LEU A 382 -17.06 15.90 -25.47
N MET A 383 -16.82 16.14 -24.18
CA MET A 383 -16.85 17.47 -23.56
C MET A 383 -15.50 18.21 -23.63
N ASP A 384 -14.51 17.64 -24.34
CA ASP A 384 -13.12 18.12 -24.44
C ASP A 384 -12.33 18.14 -23.13
N ILE A 385 -12.75 17.33 -22.15
CA ILE A 385 -12.07 17.21 -20.85
C ILE A 385 -11.06 16.06 -20.89
N ASN A 386 -11.47 14.88 -21.37
CA ASN A 386 -10.59 13.72 -21.42
C ASN A 386 -9.88 13.55 -22.77
N GLN A 387 -8.84 14.36 -23.03
CA GLN A 387 -8.04 14.28 -24.27
C GLN A 387 -6.83 13.32 -24.18
N GLN A 388 -6.75 12.49 -23.13
CA GLN A 388 -5.62 11.59 -22.94
C GLN A 388 -5.59 10.48 -24.01
N PRO A 389 -4.40 10.01 -24.44
CA PRO A 389 -4.30 8.88 -25.35
C PRO A 389 -4.90 7.62 -24.73
N ARG A 390 -5.53 6.80 -25.56
CA ARG A 390 -5.87 5.42 -25.19
C ARG A 390 -4.64 4.54 -25.40
N PHE A 391 -4.45 3.60 -24.48
CA PHE A 391 -3.40 2.59 -24.57
C PHE A 391 -3.78 1.50 -25.56
#